data_AF-A0A6B3W2Y0-F1
#
_entry.id   AF-A0A6B3W2Y0-F1
#
_cell.length_a   1.000
_cell.length_b   1.000
_cell.length_c   1.000
_cell.angle_alpha   90.00
_cell.angle_beta   90.00
_cell.angle_gamma   90.00
#
_symmetry.space_group_name_H-M   'P 1'
#
loop_
_entity.id
_entity.type
_entity.pdbx_description
1 polymer ?
#
loop_
_entity_poly.entity_id
_entity_poly.type
_entity_poly.pdbx_seq_one_letter_code
_entity_poly.pdbx_strand_id
1 'polypeptide(L)' 'MELMSFACPWCGEHNELPLDPGEFGQQVVMDCAVCCRPIEIDLPADGEGQPAIRGEGQ' A
#
# COMPACT_ATOMS: atom_id res chain seq x y z
N MET A 1 -6.39 12.12 -9.23
CA MET A 1 -6.20 11.25 -8.05
C MET A 1 -6.60 9.87 -8.49
N GLU A 2 -5.62 9.00 -8.67
CA GLU A 2 -5.82 7.58 -9.00
C GLU A 2 -5.88 6.79 -7.67
N LEU A 3 -6.70 5.75 -7.60
CA LEU A 3 -6.75 4.84 -6.46
C LEU A 3 -6.25 3.46 -6.88
N MET A 4 -5.36 2.87 -6.08
CA MET A 4 -4.97 1.48 -6.20
C MET A 4 -5.73 0.63 -5.18
N SER A 5 -6.26 -0.50 -5.61
CA SER A 5 -6.83 -1.51 -4.71
C SER A 5 -5.85 -2.65 -4.45
N PHE A 6 -5.86 -3.18 -3.23
CA PHE A 6 -5.03 -4.33 -2.84
C PHE A 6 -5.63 -5.11 -1.67
N ALA A 7 -5.22 -6.38 -1.53
CA ALA A 7 -5.64 -7.21 -0.41
C ALA A 7 -4.71 -7.01 0.80
N CYS A 8 -5.29 -6.83 1.98
CA CYS A 8 -4.56 -6.76 3.23
C CYS A 8 -3.80 -8.08 3.48
N PRO A 9 -2.49 -8.04 3.76
CA PRO A 9 -1.68 -9.24 3.98
C PRO A 9 -2.06 -9.98 5.28
N TRP A 10 -2.85 -9.34 6.15
CA TRP A 10 -3.22 -9.88 7.44
C TRP A 10 -4.59 -10.56 7.46
N CYS A 11 -5.63 -9.89 6.95
CA CYS A 11 -7.01 -10.39 7.00
C CYS A 11 -7.62 -10.66 5.62
N GLY A 12 -6.93 -10.31 4.53
CA GLY A 12 -7.42 -10.47 3.15
C GLY A 12 -8.44 -9.43 2.69
N GLU A 13 -8.77 -8.44 3.53
CA GLU A 13 -9.71 -7.36 3.17
C GLU A 13 -9.18 -6.49 2.03
N HIS A 14 -10.05 -6.00 1.15
CA HIS A 14 -9.63 -5.07 0.10
C HIS A 14 -9.49 -3.65 0.67
N ASN A 15 -8.33 -3.05 0.46
CA ASN A 15 -7.99 -1.70 0.88
C ASN A 15 -7.66 -0.86 -0.36
N GLU A 16 -7.78 0.46 -0.22
CA GLU A 16 -7.51 1.43 -1.28
C GLU A 16 -6.39 2.38 -0.84
N LEU A 17 -5.43 2.62 -1.73
CA LEU A 17 -4.36 3.60 -1.53
C LEU A 17 -4.47 4.68 -2.62
N PRO A 18 -4.60 5.97 -2.26
CA PRO A 18 -4.44 7.06 -3.22
C PRO A 18 -2.99 7.16 -3.69
N LEU A 19 -2.80 7.15 -5.01
CA LEU A 19 -1.48 7.32 -5.61
C LEU A 19 -1.22 8.81 -5.86
N ASP A 20 -0.21 9.35 -5.20
CA ASP A 20 0.37 10.65 -5.49
C ASP A 20 1.72 10.45 -6.23
N PRO A 21 1.90 11.03 -7.44
CA PRO A 21 3.18 10.97 -8.14
C PRO A 21 4.37 11.51 -7.33
N GLY A 22 4.15 12.41 -6.38
CA GLY A 22 5.17 12.88 -5.45
C GLY A 22 5.64 11.82 -4.45
N GLU A 23 4.88 10.74 -4.25
CA GLU A 23 5.18 9.64 -3.33
C GLU A 23 5.85 8.44 -4.00
N PHE A 24 6.02 8.46 -5.33
CA PHE A 24 6.75 7.43 -6.04
C PHE A 24 8.20 7.31 -5.54
N GLY A 25 8.65 6.06 -5.37
CA GLY A 25 9.95 5.73 -4.77
C GLY A 25 9.99 5.85 -3.24
N GLN A 26 8.87 6.20 -2.61
CA GLN A 26 8.74 6.23 -1.16
C GLN A 26 8.06 4.96 -0.62
N GLN A 27 8.24 4.73 0.67
CA GLN A 27 7.48 3.73 1.42
C GLN A 27 6.33 4.41 2.14
N VAL A 28 5.12 3.86 2.00
CA VAL A 28 3.92 4.30 2.70
C VAL A 28 3.54 3.25 3.73
N VAL A 29 3.16 3.70 4.92
CA VAL A 29 2.59 2.83 5.96
C VAL A 29 1.16 3.28 6.24
N MET A 30 0.23 2.34 6.16
CA MET A 30 -1.18 2.59 6.48
C MET A 30 -1.78 1.40 7.25
N ASP A 31 -2.75 1.69 8.10
CA ASP A 31 -3.49 0.63 8.78
C ASP A 31 -4.60 0.07 7.88
N CYS A 32 -4.82 -1.24 7.97
CA CYS A 32 -5.99 -1.86 7.35
C CYS A 32 -7.29 -1.26 7.89
N ALA A 33 -8.22 -0.88 6.99
CA ALA A 33 -9.50 -0.27 7.36
C ALA A 33 -10.43 -1.18 8.20
N VAL A 34 -10.15 -2.48 8.27
CA VAL A 34 -10.98 -3.47 9.00
C VAL A 34 -10.25 -4.09 10.19
N CYS A 35 -9.03 -4.59 10.00
CA CYS A 35 -8.29 -5.26 11.08
C CYS A 35 -7.32 -4.36 11.84
N CYS A 36 -7.17 -3.09 11.42
CA CYS A 36 -6.30 -2.09 12.05
C CYS A 36 -4.83 -2.51 12.22
N ARG A 37 -4.34 -3.43 11.38
CA ARG A 37 -2.94 -3.85 11.38
C ARG A 37 -2.15 -3.05 10.36
N PRO A 38 -0.90 -2.66 10.69
CA PRO A 38 -0.06 -1.83 9.82
C PRO A 38 0.35 -2.60 8.56
N ILE A 39 0.27 -1.93 7.42
CA ILE A 39 0.64 -2.43 6.09
C ILE A 39 1.69 -1.48 5.53
N GLU A 40 2.83 -2.03 5.14
CA GLU A 40 3.87 -1.33 4.39
C GLU A 40 3.68 -1.53 2.90
N ILE A 41 3.78 -0.43 2.14
CA ILE A 41 3.63 -0.41 0.69
C ILE A 41 4.83 0.33 0.09
N ASP A 42 5.64 -0.36 -0.72
CA ASP A 42 6.74 0.27 -1.45
C ASP A 42 6.25 0.71 -2.84
N LEU A 43 6.24 2.03 -3.08
CA LEU A 43 5.81 2.60 -4.35
C LEU A 43 6.96 2.56 -5.38
N PRO A 44 6.72 2.10 -6.62
CA PRO A 44 7.75 2.05 -7.65
C PRO A 44 8.23 3.46 -8.00
N ALA A 45 9.54 3.63 -8.18
CA ALA A 45 10.17 4.94 -8.38
C ALA A 45 9.89 5.56 -9.75
N ASP A 46 9.63 4.73 -10.75
CA ASP A 46 9.24 5.15 -12.11
C ASP A 46 7.74 5.46 -12.21
N GLY A 47 6.94 5.16 -11.17
CA GLY A 47 5.48 5.22 -11.24
C GLY A 47 4.87 4.18 -12.18
N GLU A 48 5.69 3.29 -12.74
CA GLU A 48 5.34 2.30 -13.75
C GLU A 48 5.69 0.91 -13.21
N GLY A 49 4.90 0.42 -12.26
CA GLY A 49 5.15 -0.88 -11.65
C GLY A 49 4.05 -1.31 -10.68
N GLN A 50 4.13 -2.57 -10.23
CA GLN A 50 3.30 -3.06 -9.14
C GLN A 50 4.00 -2.74 -7.83
N PRO A 51 3.35 -2.02 -6.89
CA PRO A 51 3.94 -1.79 -5.58
C PRO A 51 4.05 -3.10 -4.79
N ALA A 52 5.07 -3.18 -3.96
CA ALA A 52 5.25 -4.31 -3.06
C ALA A 52 4.44 -4.06 -1.79
N ILE A 53 3.68 -5.06 -1.35
CA ILE A 53 2.74 -4.94 -0.24
C ILE A 53 3.08 -5.99 0.81
N ARG A 54 3.32 -5.55 2.04
CA ARG A 54 3.75 -6.41 3.14
C ARG A 54 3.17 -5.93 4.48
N GLY A 55 3.11 -6.84 5.45
CA GLY A 55 2.80 -6.45 6.83
C GLY A 55 4.05 -5.88 7.50
N GLU A 56 3.91 -4.80 8.27
CA GLU A 56 5.04 -4.24 9.03
C GLU A 56 5.59 -5.28 10.03
N GLY A 57 6.91 -5.41 10.06
CA GLY A 57 7.61 -6.34 10.97
C GLY A 57 7.59 -7.82 10.58
N GLN A 58 7.31 -8.15 9.31
CA GLN A 58 7.38 -9.52 8.78
C GLN A 58 8.78 -9.89 8.26
#